data_AF-A0A4Q3SAJ8-F1
#
_entry.id   AF-A0A4Q3SAJ8-F1
#
_cell.length_a   1.000
_cell.length_b   1.000
_cell.length_c   1.000
_cell.angle_alpha   90.00
_cell.angle_beta   90.00
_cell.angle_gamma   90.00
#
_symmetry.space_group_name_H-M   'P 1'
#
loop_
_entity.id
_entity.type
_entity.pdbx_description
1 polymer ?
#
loop_
_entity_poly.entity_id
_entity_poly.type
_entity_poly.pdbx_seq_one_letter_code
_entity_poly.pdbx_strand_id
1 'polypeptide(L)'
;EAAANEWKVKPSDCYAASGQVIHRSSGKKLGYGELVTAASALTAPKDVKLQKRADYKLIGKPLRRLDTKLKTNGNAVFGLDKQLPGMVYAVIERNPRLRGTIKSVDDAACRKVAGVKDVIRIKMKVHNTYREGVAVIANSTWAAIQGRKALKVEWDDTGFDHVNTAEIYQKMEEDLKTKEGISFRTEGDPDQVLKQAAKKIDVIYQTPYESHSSMEPLNCIANWTGDKVEIWGPIQAPDWIQDHISTEMKIPRENVDVNMTFLGGGFGRKAFTDYTHEACVVSKAIGAPVQIVWTREDDMTQGPYRPGVSYRCEGVVDEKTITAFKVKLSGQNINHWMGAPKDKANDSTAEGLLLPYFKSIKNISIRDIPFETPIPPLWWRSVYASTNGFA
;
A
#
# COMPACT_ATOMS: atom_id res chain seq x y z
N GLU A 1 27.07 4.59 -29.25
CA GLU A 1 26.97 5.48 -30.42
C GLU A 1 27.17 6.95 -30.04
N ALA A 2 26.34 7.54 -29.17
CA ALA A 2 26.51 8.94 -28.71
C ALA A 2 27.96 9.32 -28.35
N ALA A 3 28.61 8.58 -27.44
CA ALA A 3 30.02 8.84 -27.07
C ALA A 3 31.01 8.69 -28.24
N ALA A 4 30.74 7.74 -29.15
CA ALA A 4 31.60 7.51 -30.30
C ALA A 4 31.52 8.68 -31.29
N ASN A 5 30.33 9.25 -31.49
CA ASN A 5 30.11 10.44 -32.30
C ASN A 5 30.83 11.65 -31.70
N GLU A 6 30.75 11.84 -30.38
CA GLU A 6 31.45 12.92 -29.68
C GLU A 6 32.98 12.83 -29.85
N TRP A 7 33.53 11.63 -29.72
CA TRP A 7 34.97 11.41 -29.87
C TRP A 7 35.43 11.26 -31.32
N LYS A 8 34.50 11.25 -32.28
CA LYS A 8 34.75 10.99 -33.70
C LYS A 8 35.49 9.66 -33.94
N VAL A 9 35.03 8.60 -33.26
CA VAL A 9 35.57 7.23 -33.34
C VAL A 9 34.46 6.24 -33.71
N LYS A 10 34.81 4.97 -34.00
CA LYS A 10 33.78 3.97 -34.31
C LYS A 10 33.08 3.50 -33.02
N PRO A 11 31.77 3.20 -33.05
CA PRO A 11 31.08 2.60 -31.91
C PRO A 11 31.71 1.30 -31.40
N SER A 12 32.30 0.49 -32.30
CA SER A 12 33.05 -0.73 -31.96
C SER A 12 34.27 -0.50 -31.08
N ASP A 13 34.84 0.71 -31.15
CA ASP A 13 36.02 1.11 -30.39
C ASP A 13 35.65 1.57 -28.98
N CYS A 14 34.35 1.59 -28.66
CA CYS A 14 33.82 1.94 -27.36
C CYS A 14 33.27 0.71 -26.62
N TYR A 15 33.21 0.77 -25.30
CA TYR A 15 32.49 -0.20 -24.47
C TYR A 15 31.88 0.46 -23.25
N ALA A 16 30.79 -0.12 -22.76
CA ALA A 16 30.13 0.33 -21.54
C ALA A 16 30.67 -0.43 -20.32
N ALA A 17 31.03 0.29 -19.26
CA ALA A 17 31.39 -0.30 -17.98
C ALA A 17 31.18 0.71 -16.85
N SER A 18 30.71 0.23 -15.69
CA SER A 18 30.66 0.99 -14.44
C SER A 18 29.96 2.37 -14.55
N GLY A 19 28.85 2.45 -15.29
CA GLY A 19 28.09 3.70 -15.47
C GLY A 19 28.65 4.65 -16.52
N GLN A 20 29.63 4.20 -17.30
CA GLN A 20 30.34 5.01 -18.29
C GLN A 20 30.42 4.29 -19.64
N VAL A 21 30.59 5.07 -20.70
CA VAL A 21 31.13 4.61 -21.98
C VAL A 21 32.62 4.94 -22.01
N ILE A 22 33.45 4.01 -22.47
CA ILE A 22 34.91 4.09 -22.46
C ILE A 22 35.43 3.81 -23.87
N HIS A 23 36.28 4.70 -24.40
CA HIS A 23 37.01 4.46 -25.64
C HIS A 23 38.21 3.55 -25.36
N ARG A 24 38.34 2.45 -26.11
CA ARG A 24 39.34 1.39 -25.87
C ARG A 24 40.77 1.88 -25.98
N SER A 25 41.10 2.62 -27.03
CA SER A 25 42.50 2.98 -27.32
C SER A 25 42.97 4.19 -26.52
N SER A 26 42.14 5.23 -26.39
CA SER A 26 42.54 6.46 -25.71
C SER A 26 42.17 6.51 -24.23
N GLY A 27 41.37 5.56 -23.73
CA GLY A 27 40.89 5.54 -22.35
C GLY A 27 39.92 6.68 -21.98
N LYS A 28 39.44 7.47 -22.96
CA LYS A 28 38.44 8.54 -22.74
C LYS A 28 37.16 7.95 -22.18
N LYS A 29 36.49 8.68 -21.28
CA LYS A 29 35.28 8.21 -20.58
C LYS A 29 34.23 9.31 -20.55
N LEU A 30 32.97 8.93 -20.73
CA LEU A 30 31.80 9.78 -20.51
C LEU A 30 30.78 8.98 -19.69
N GLY A 31 30.22 9.60 -18.66
CA GLY A 31 29.12 9.04 -17.89
C GLY A 31 27.82 9.00 -18.71
N TYR A 32 26.91 8.08 -18.37
CA TYR A 32 25.62 8.00 -19.07
C TYR A 32 24.80 9.29 -18.96
N GLY A 33 24.91 10.02 -17.84
CA GLY A 33 24.24 11.31 -17.66
C GLY A 33 24.72 12.39 -18.62
N GLU A 34 26.01 12.41 -18.95
CA GLU A 34 26.57 13.34 -19.96
C GLU A 34 26.06 12.99 -21.37
N LEU A 35 25.78 11.71 -21.61
CA LEU A 35 25.37 11.19 -22.91
C LEU A 35 23.85 11.20 -23.12
N VAL A 36 23.03 11.39 -22.08
CA VAL A 36 21.59 11.08 -22.13
C VAL A 36 20.85 11.92 -23.16
N THR A 37 21.12 13.23 -23.24
CA THR A 37 20.49 14.14 -24.20
C THR A 37 20.84 13.75 -25.63
N ALA A 38 22.13 13.53 -25.91
CA ALA A 38 22.59 13.12 -27.23
C ALA A 38 22.06 11.72 -27.61
N ALA A 39 22.06 10.78 -26.66
CA ALA A 39 21.56 9.43 -26.88
C ALA A 39 20.04 9.39 -27.15
N SER A 40 19.26 10.28 -26.53
CA SER A 40 17.81 10.37 -26.73
C SER A 40 17.41 10.80 -28.16
N ALA A 41 18.31 11.48 -28.88
CA ALA A 41 18.10 11.89 -30.26
C ALA A 41 18.47 10.80 -31.29
N LEU A 42 19.07 9.68 -30.86
CA LEU A 42 19.43 8.56 -31.72
C LEU A 42 18.30 7.55 -31.83
N THR A 43 18.21 6.88 -32.98
CA THR A 43 17.28 5.75 -33.16
C THR A 43 17.70 4.60 -32.25
N ALA A 44 16.78 4.17 -31.37
CA ALA A 44 17.04 3.02 -30.50
C ALA A 44 17.26 1.73 -31.34
N PRO A 45 18.30 0.93 -31.03
CA PRO A 45 18.54 -0.32 -31.74
C PRO A 45 17.41 -1.32 -31.49
N LYS A 46 16.96 -2.00 -32.56
CA LYS A 46 15.91 -3.04 -32.47
C LYS A 46 16.43 -4.33 -31.81
N ASP A 47 17.68 -4.67 -32.09
CA ASP A 47 18.33 -5.88 -31.59
C ASP A 47 19.42 -5.51 -30.58
N VAL A 48 19.16 -5.76 -29.30
CA VAL A 48 20.13 -5.52 -28.22
C VAL A 48 20.65 -6.85 -27.70
N LYS A 49 21.94 -7.10 -27.91
CA LYS A 49 22.61 -8.26 -27.31
C LYS A 49 22.78 -8.02 -25.80
N LEU A 50 22.04 -8.77 -25.00
CA LEU A 50 22.16 -8.73 -23.55
C LEU A 50 23.48 -9.37 -23.08
N GLN A 51 24.01 -8.84 -21.99
CA GLN A 51 25.17 -9.40 -21.30
C GLN A 51 24.83 -10.78 -20.71
N LYS A 52 25.74 -11.74 -20.81
CA LYS A 52 25.54 -13.08 -20.23
C LYS A 52 25.56 -12.98 -18.70
N ARG A 53 24.78 -13.83 -18.03
CA ARG A 53 24.73 -13.89 -16.55
C ARG A 53 26.11 -14.07 -15.91
N ALA A 54 26.99 -14.86 -16.55
CA ALA A 54 28.37 -15.08 -16.08
C ALA A 54 29.21 -13.79 -16.04
N ASP A 55 28.87 -12.79 -16.86
CA ASP A 55 29.59 -11.53 -16.93
C ASP A 55 29.04 -10.49 -15.94
N TYR A 56 27.93 -10.78 -15.23
CA TYR A 56 27.31 -9.83 -14.32
C TYR A 56 28.25 -9.45 -13.16
N LYS A 57 28.51 -8.15 -13.03
CA LYS A 57 29.42 -7.64 -12.00
C LYS A 57 28.77 -7.52 -10.62
N LEU A 58 27.46 -7.24 -10.57
CA LEU A 58 26.72 -6.95 -9.33
C LEU A 58 25.52 -7.89 -9.12
N ILE A 59 24.78 -8.18 -10.19
CA ILE A 59 23.56 -9.02 -10.14
C ILE A 59 23.92 -10.45 -9.72
N GLY A 60 23.20 -10.98 -8.73
CA GLY A 60 23.42 -12.32 -8.19
C GLY A 60 24.58 -12.45 -7.20
N LYS A 61 25.22 -11.33 -6.81
CA LYS A 61 26.30 -11.33 -5.82
C LYS A 61 25.81 -10.87 -4.44
N PRO A 62 26.37 -11.40 -3.34
CA PRO A 62 26.00 -11.03 -1.97
C PRO A 62 26.67 -9.69 -1.57
N LEU A 63 26.23 -8.60 -2.18
CA LEU A 63 26.78 -7.26 -1.91
C LEU A 63 26.24 -6.71 -0.58
N ARG A 64 27.06 -5.89 0.09
CA ARG A 64 26.63 -5.14 1.28
C ARG A 64 25.72 -3.99 0.86
N ARG A 65 24.65 -3.77 1.62
CA ARG A 65 23.77 -2.61 1.40
C ARG A 65 24.48 -1.33 1.80
N LEU A 66 24.27 -0.27 1.02
CA LEU A 66 24.84 1.07 1.25
C LEU A 66 24.30 1.74 2.51
N ASP A 67 23.08 1.39 2.92
CA ASP A 67 22.37 1.96 4.07
C ASP A 67 22.69 1.28 5.41
N THR A 68 23.49 0.20 5.41
CA THR A 68 23.79 -0.57 6.64
C THR A 68 24.40 0.30 7.73
N LYS A 69 25.46 1.07 7.43
CA LYS A 69 26.19 1.85 8.44
C LYS A 69 25.28 2.83 9.17
N LEU A 70 24.40 3.52 8.43
CA LEU A 70 23.45 4.49 8.98
C LEU A 70 22.43 3.83 9.91
N LYS A 71 21.97 2.61 9.58
CA LYS A 71 20.98 1.88 10.38
C LYS A 71 21.56 1.24 11.63
N THR A 72 22.87 0.97 11.67
CA THR A 72 23.52 0.31 12.80
C THR A 72 24.15 1.26 13.81
N ASN A 73 24.19 2.57 13.53
CA ASN A 73 24.85 3.55 14.39
C ASN A 73 23.95 4.70 14.84
N GLY A 74 22.63 4.61 14.58
CA GLY A 74 21.65 5.64 14.97
C GLY A 74 21.61 6.88 14.08
N ASN A 75 22.38 6.94 12.99
CA ASN A 75 22.39 8.11 12.09
C ASN A 75 21.27 8.09 11.03
N ALA A 76 20.59 6.96 10.84
CA ALA A 76 19.46 6.87 9.93
C ALA A 76 18.29 7.72 10.45
N VAL A 77 17.84 8.67 9.64
CA VAL A 77 16.66 9.51 9.95
C VAL A 77 15.40 8.84 9.41
N PHE A 78 14.57 8.32 10.31
CA PHE A 78 13.23 7.83 10.01
C PHE A 78 12.21 8.98 10.08
N GLY A 79 10.94 8.68 9.81
CA GLY A 79 9.89 9.69 9.73
C GLY A 79 9.69 10.44 11.05
N LEU A 80 9.68 9.69 12.16
CA LEU A 80 9.55 10.25 13.51
C LEU A 80 10.76 11.08 13.94
N ASP A 81 11.95 10.78 13.41
CA ASP A 81 13.19 11.50 13.74
C ASP A 81 13.26 12.87 13.04
N LYS A 82 12.59 13.02 11.89
CA LYS A 82 12.66 14.24 11.10
C LYS A 82 12.10 15.42 11.91
N GLN A 83 12.86 16.51 11.95
CA GLN A 83 12.45 17.78 12.56
C GLN A 83 12.45 18.88 11.50
N LEU A 84 11.48 19.79 11.56
CA LEU A 84 11.45 21.06 10.84
C LEU A 84 11.39 22.22 11.84
N PRO A 85 12.01 23.38 11.54
CA PRO A 85 11.92 24.55 12.40
C PRO A 85 10.47 24.96 12.66
N GLY A 86 10.13 25.22 13.93
CA GLY A 86 8.81 25.69 14.33
C GLY A 86 7.70 24.63 14.26
N MET A 87 8.02 23.36 13.98
CA MET A 87 7.00 22.34 13.83
C MET A 87 6.26 22.02 15.14
N VAL A 88 5.04 21.54 15.00
CA VAL A 88 4.18 21.04 16.09
C VAL A 88 3.80 19.59 15.83
N TYR A 89 3.23 18.94 16.84
CA TYR A 89 2.84 17.54 16.78
C TYR A 89 1.33 17.43 16.87
N ALA A 90 0.75 16.50 16.12
CA ALA A 90 -0.67 16.22 16.18
C ALA A 90 -0.94 14.73 16.36
N VAL A 91 -1.89 14.41 17.22
CA VAL A 91 -2.57 13.11 17.22
C VAL A 91 -4.04 13.36 16.94
N ILE A 92 -4.68 12.43 16.26
CA ILE A 92 -6.06 12.58 15.80
C ILE A 92 -6.92 11.58 16.56
N GLU A 93 -8.03 12.05 17.12
CA GLU A 93 -9.11 11.19 17.61
C GLU A 93 -10.01 10.82 16.45
N ARG A 94 -10.23 9.53 16.24
CA ARG A 94 -10.99 8.98 15.11
C ARG A 94 -12.05 8.03 15.62
N ASN A 95 -13.13 7.90 14.86
CA ASN A 95 -14.19 6.98 15.21
C ASN A 95 -13.68 5.52 15.16
N PRO A 96 -13.83 4.73 16.24
CA PRO A 96 -13.46 3.31 16.24
C PRO A 96 -14.25 2.45 15.23
N ARG A 97 -15.41 2.91 14.77
CA ARG A 97 -16.20 2.26 13.70
C ARG A 97 -15.84 2.70 12.29
N LEU A 98 -14.80 3.53 12.12
CA LEU A 98 -14.14 3.88 10.86
C LEU A 98 -14.97 4.73 9.88
N ARG A 99 -16.31 4.67 9.92
CA ARG A 99 -17.25 5.35 9.02
C ARG A 99 -18.15 6.40 9.67
N GLY A 100 -18.27 6.41 11.00
CA GLY A 100 -19.12 7.40 11.66
C GLY A 100 -18.52 8.80 11.61
N THR A 101 -19.39 9.80 11.74
CA THR A 101 -19.08 11.22 11.64
C THR A 101 -19.13 11.89 13.00
N ILE A 102 -18.62 13.11 13.10
CA ILE A 102 -18.61 13.86 14.36
C ILE A 102 -20.00 14.44 14.60
N LYS A 103 -20.69 13.97 15.65
CA LYS A 103 -21.93 14.57 16.14
C LYS A 103 -21.63 15.82 16.97
N SER A 104 -20.76 15.70 17.97
CA SER A 104 -20.37 16.82 18.84
C SER A 104 -18.94 16.65 19.37
N VAL A 105 -18.33 17.75 19.81
CA VAL A 105 -16.98 17.78 20.39
C VAL A 105 -17.00 18.67 21.61
N ASP A 106 -16.54 18.15 22.74
CA ASP A 106 -16.16 18.91 23.95
C ASP A 106 -14.64 18.81 24.13
N ASP A 107 -13.96 19.92 23.83
CA ASP A 107 -12.50 20.05 23.90
C ASP A 107 -12.03 20.85 25.12
N ALA A 108 -12.93 21.22 26.04
CA ALA A 108 -12.61 22.13 27.14
C ALA A 108 -11.54 21.57 28.09
N ALA A 109 -11.58 20.27 28.37
CA ALA A 109 -10.56 19.59 29.16
C ALA A 109 -9.25 19.38 28.36
N CYS A 110 -9.36 19.07 27.06
CA CYS A 110 -8.22 18.94 26.15
C CYS A 110 -7.40 20.23 26.09
N ARG A 111 -8.04 21.39 25.89
CA ARG A 111 -7.36 22.69 25.81
C ARG A 111 -6.66 23.14 27.11
N LYS A 112 -7.03 22.55 28.26
CA LYS A 112 -6.37 22.82 29.55
C LYS A 112 -5.08 22.03 29.74
N VAL A 113 -4.82 21.00 28.91
CA VAL A 113 -3.58 20.23 28.98
C VAL A 113 -2.41 21.09 28.54
N ALA A 114 -1.39 21.22 29.40
CA ALA A 114 -0.22 22.02 29.11
C ALA A 114 0.48 21.56 27.82
N GLY A 115 0.73 22.50 26.91
CA GLY A 115 1.37 22.25 25.63
C GLY A 115 0.41 22.01 24.47
N VAL A 116 -0.89 21.75 24.73
CA VAL A 116 -1.92 21.77 23.68
C VAL A 116 -2.05 23.20 23.16
N LYS A 117 -1.95 23.34 21.84
CA LYS A 117 -2.02 24.63 21.13
C LYS A 117 -3.37 24.82 20.47
N ASP A 118 -3.93 23.76 19.88
CA ASP A 118 -5.23 23.84 19.22
C ASP A 118 -5.90 22.47 19.13
N VAL A 119 -7.20 22.50 18.86
CA VAL A 119 -8.06 21.34 18.64
C VAL A 119 -8.98 21.66 17.47
N ILE A 120 -8.84 20.93 16.36
CA ILE A 120 -9.59 21.20 15.13
C ILE A 120 -10.25 19.95 14.58
N ARG A 121 -11.44 20.10 13.99
CA ARG A 121 -12.07 19.04 13.21
C ARG A 121 -11.36 18.93 11.87
N ILE A 122 -11.10 17.70 11.44
CA ILE A 122 -10.49 17.40 10.16
C ILE A 122 -11.29 16.33 9.43
N LYS A 123 -11.06 16.25 8.12
CA LYS A 123 -11.63 15.23 7.26
C LYS A 123 -10.54 14.75 6.32
N MET A 124 -10.31 13.44 6.30
CA MET A 124 -9.35 12.81 5.38
C MET A 124 -10.08 11.84 4.46
N LYS A 125 -9.54 11.68 3.26
CA LYS A 125 -10.04 10.73 2.28
C LYS A 125 -9.44 9.34 2.54
N VAL A 126 -10.30 8.33 2.55
CA VAL A 126 -9.94 6.91 2.68
C VAL A 126 -10.62 6.17 1.55
N HIS A 127 -9.84 5.83 0.52
CA HIS A 127 -10.36 5.33 -0.76
C HIS A 127 -11.41 6.31 -1.35
N ASN A 128 -12.62 5.82 -1.65
CA ASN A 128 -13.75 6.63 -2.12
C ASN A 128 -14.66 7.14 -1.00
N THR A 129 -14.23 7.01 0.26
CA THR A 129 -14.96 7.52 1.43
C THR A 129 -14.18 8.62 2.12
N TYR A 130 -14.81 9.27 3.08
CA TYR A 130 -14.13 10.21 3.97
C TYR A 130 -14.27 9.76 5.41
N ARG A 131 -13.23 10.02 6.20
CA ARG A 131 -13.23 9.84 7.64
C ARG A 131 -13.05 11.19 8.32
N GLU A 132 -13.90 11.45 9.29
CA GLU A 132 -13.78 12.62 10.16
C GLU A 132 -12.92 12.30 11.38
N GLY A 133 -12.25 13.32 11.90
CA GLY A 133 -11.43 13.21 13.09
C GLY A 133 -11.27 14.55 13.79
N VAL A 134 -10.74 14.52 15.01
CA VAL A 134 -10.39 15.72 15.76
C VAL A 134 -8.88 15.71 16.01
N ALA A 135 -8.16 16.60 15.36
CA ALA A 135 -6.73 16.76 15.56
C ALA A 135 -6.46 17.56 16.84
N VAL A 136 -5.68 17.00 17.75
CA VAL A 136 -5.14 17.69 18.92
C VAL A 136 -3.70 18.07 18.61
N ILE A 137 -3.46 19.37 18.45
CA ILE A 137 -2.16 19.94 18.09
C ILE A 137 -1.46 20.42 19.34
N ALA A 138 -0.18 20.07 19.51
CA ALA A 138 0.60 20.43 20.69
C ALA A 138 2.08 20.67 20.36
N ASN A 139 2.82 21.22 21.33
CA ASN A 139 4.28 21.42 21.24
C ASN A 139 5.11 20.13 21.44
N SER A 140 4.47 19.02 21.78
CA SER A 140 5.10 17.70 21.91
C SER A 140 4.09 16.59 21.66
N THR A 141 4.55 15.43 21.19
CA THR A 141 3.69 14.26 21.01
C THR A 141 3.02 13.82 22.31
N TRP A 142 3.72 13.94 23.45
CA TRP A 142 3.15 13.64 24.76
C TRP A 142 1.96 14.55 25.10
N ALA A 143 2.12 15.87 24.98
CA ALA A 143 1.03 16.81 25.24
C ALA A 143 -0.16 16.59 24.29
N ALA A 144 0.09 16.26 23.01
CA ALA A 144 -0.96 15.93 22.06
C ALA A 144 -1.75 14.68 22.50
N ILE A 145 -1.04 13.61 22.91
CA ILE A 145 -1.66 12.36 23.42
C ILE A 145 -2.47 12.63 24.70
N GLN A 146 -1.94 13.40 25.65
CA GLN A 146 -2.66 13.72 26.88
C GLN A 146 -3.89 14.59 26.62
N GLY A 147 -3.78 15.57 25.70
CA GLY A 147 -4.91 16.36 25.23
C GLY A 147 -5.99 15.48 24.62
N ARG A 148 -5.62 14.58 23.70
CA ARG A 148 -6.55 13.63 23.08
C ARG A 148 -7.25 12.73 24.10
N LYS A 149 -6.56 12.25 25.14
CA LYS A 149 -7.19 11.47 26.22
C LYS A 149 -8.24 12.26 27.01
N ALA A 150 -8.09 13.59 27.10
CA ALA A 150 -9.04 14.47 27.76
C ALA A 150 -10.15 14.99 26.83
N LEU A 151 -10.04 14.73 25.52
CA LEU A 151 -11.03 15.11 24.53
C LEU A 151 -12.26 14.21 24.62
N LYS A 152 -13.45 14.79 24.47
CA LYS A 152 -14.70 14.04 24.37
C LYS A 152 -15.31 14.28 22.99
N VAL A 153 -15.50 13.20 22.25
CA VAL A 153 -16.16 13.23 20.94
C VAL A 153 -17.37 12.32 20.99
N GLU A 154 -18.52 12.87 20.63
CA GLU A 154 -19.69 12.06 20.33
C GLU A 154 -19.73 11.80 18.83
N TRP A 155 -19.86 10.52 18.48
CA TRP A 155 -19.92 10.07 17.10
C TRP A 155 -21.36 9.79 16.68
N ASP A 156 -21.67 10.10 15.42
CA ASP A 156 -22.84 9.60 14.71
C ASP A 156 -22.44 8.35 13.92
N ASP A 157 -22.88 7.20 14.41
CA ASP A 157 -22.62 5.88 13.82
C ASP A 157 -23.77 5.38 12.94
N THR A 158 -24.66 6.27 12.49
CA THR A 158 -25.77 5.88 11.61
C THR A 158 -25.34 5.77 10.14
N GLY A 159 -26.13 5.06 9.33
CA GLY A 159 -25.92 5.00 7.87
C GLY A 159 -24.93 3.95 7.36
N PHE A 160 -24.48 3.02 8.20
CA PHE A 160 -23.67 1.86 7.80
C PHE A 160 -23.87 0.68 8.76
N ASP A 161 -23.57 -0.53 8.28
CA ASP A 161 -23.73 -1.75 9.07
C ASP A 161 -22.80 -1.78 10.28
N HIS A 162 -23.27 -2.33 11.40
CA HIS A 162 -22.41 -2.56 12.57
C HIS A 162 -22.09 -4.03 12.60
N VAL A 163 -20.83 -4.35 12.32
CA VAL A 163 -20.39 -5.74 12.16
C VAL A 163 -19.33 -6.09 13.19
N ASN A 164 -19.36 -7.34 13.64
CA ASN A 164 -18.25 -7.95 14.38
C ASN A 164 -17.62 -9.10 13.59
N THR A 165 -16.47 -9.57 14.08
CA THR A 165 -15.69 -10.63 13.42
C THR A 165 -16.49 -11.92 13.19
N ALA A 166 -17.31 -12.34 14.15
CA ALA A 166 -18.09 -13.57 14.03
C ALA A 166 -19.18 -13.45 12.94
N GLU A 167 -19.90 -12.33 12.91
CA GLU A 167 -20.93 -12.04 11.89
C GLU A 167 -20.34 -11.97 10.48
N ILE A 168 -19.17 -11.34 10.33
CA ILE A 168 -18.48 -11.24 9.03
C ILE A 168 -18.19 -12.64 8.50
N TYR A 169 -17.61 -13.53 9.32
CA TYR A 169 -17.24 -14.87 8.87
C TYR A 169 -18.44 -15.77 8.66
N GLN A 170 -19.46 -15.69 9.51
CA GLN A 170 -20.71 -16.41 9.30
C GLN A 170 -21.33 -16.03 7.94
N LYS A 171 -21.37 -14.75 7.60
CA LYS A 171 -21.87 -14.27 6.30
C LYS A 171 -21.02 -14.76 5.13
N MET A 172 -19.69 -14.72 5.26
CA MET A 172 -18.80 -15.27 4.22
C MET A 172 -19.04 -16.77 4.02
N GLU A 173 -19.21 -17.54 5.09
CA GLU A 173 -19.47 -18.98 5.02
C GLU A 173 -20.83 -19.31 4.40
N GLU A 174 -21.87 -18.55 4.77
CA GLU A 174 -23.19 -18.65 4.16
C GLU A 174 -23.14 -18.33 2.66
N ASP A 175 -22.42 -17.29 2.28
CA ASP A 175 -22.19 -16.91 0.89
C ASP A 175 -21.53 -18.04 0.09
N LEU A 176 -20.50 -18.70 0.65
CA LEU A 176 -19.83 -19.85 0.01
C LEU A 176 -20.76 -21.04 -0.22
N LYS A 177 -21.79 -21.21 0.62
CA LYS A 177 -22.78 -22.29 0.51
C LYS A 177 -23.90 -21.95 -0.47
N THR A 178 -24.33 -20.70 -0.49
CA THR A 178 -25.59 -20.29 -1.14
C THR A 178 -25.39 -19.58 -2.47
N LYS A 179 -24.25 -18.91 -2.69
CA LYS A 179 -23.99 -18.12 -3.90
C LYS A 179 -23.13 -18.89 -4.91
N GLU A 180 -23.43 -18.68 -6.19
CA GLU A 180 -22.63 -19.24 -7.28
C GLU A 180 -21.26 -18.53 -7.39
N GLY A 181 -21.25 -17.20 -7.29
CA GLY A 181 -20.08 -16.35 -7.50
C GLY A 181 -19.82 -16.05 -8.98
N ILE A 182 -19.13 -14.94 -9.24
CA ILE A 182 -18.72 -14.48 -10.57
C ILE A 182 -17.51 -15.32 -11.02
N SER A 183 -17.59 -15.89 -12.22
CA SER A 183 -16.49 -16.71 -12.77
C SER A 183 -15.28 -15.84 -13.10
N PHE A 184 -14.16 -16.06 -12.39
CA PHE A 184 -12.85 -15.56 -12.79
C PHE A 184 -12.24 -16.48 -13.86
N ARG A 185 -12.32 -17.80 -13.64
CA ARG A 185 -11.86 -18.82 -14.57
C ARG A 185 -12.72 -20.07 -14.47
N THR A 186 -13.08 -20.63 -15.62
CA THR A 186 -13.67 -21.97 -15.70
C THR A 186 -13.09 -22.70 -16.91
N GLU A 187 -12.67 -23.94 -16.71
CA GLU A 187 -12.14 -24.83 -17.75
C GLU A 187 -12.55 -26.27 -17.42
N GLY A 188 -12.96 -27.04 -18.43
CA GLY A 188 -13.52 -28.38 -18.24
C GLY A 188 -14.89 -28.38 -17.52
N ASP A 189 -15.25 -29.52 -16.93
CA ASP A 189 -16.47 -29.68 -16.13
C ASP A 189 -16.12 -30.23 -14.73
N PRO A 190 -15.66 -29.36 -13.82
CA PRO A 190 -15.29 -29.81 -12.48
C PRO A 190 -16.49 -30.28 -11.66
N ASP A 191 -17.70 -29.81 -11.95
CA ASP A 191 -18.92 -30.25 -11.26
C ASP A 191 -19.26 -31.69 -11.59
N GLN A 192 -19.14 -32.10 -12.85
CA GLN A 192 -19.31 -33.49 -13.25
C GLN A 192 -18.29 -34.40 -12.57
N VAL A 193 -17.00 -34.01 -12.59
CA VAL A 193 -15.94 -34.81 -11.97
C VAL A 193 -16.16 -34.97 -10.46
N LEU A 194 -16.51 -33.89 -9.76
CA LEU A 194 -16.81 -33.93 -8.32
C LEU A 194 -18.06 -34.75 -7.97
N LYS A 195 -19.08 -34.77 -8.84
CA LYS A 195 -20.29 -35.60 -8.64
C LYS A 195 -20.00 -37.09 -8.82
N GLN A 196 -19.08 -37.45 -9.71
CA GLN A 196 -18.73 -38.85 -10.02
C GLN A 196 -17.64 -39.42 -9.11
N ALA A 197 -16.84 -38.56 -8.47
CA ALA A 197 -15.72 -38.98 -7.64
C ALA A 197 -16.18 -39.72 -6.37
N ALA A 198 -15.62 -40.92 -6.15
CA ALA A 198 -15.84 -41.68 -4.92
C ALA A 198 -15.17 -41.02 -3.70
N LYS A 199 -14.08 -40.28 -3.91
CA LYS A 199 -13.37 -39.50 -2.88
C LYS A 199 -13.15 -38.09 -3.38
N LYS A 200 -13.61 -37.11 -2.60
CA LYS A 200 -13.42 -35.69 -2.85
C LYS A 200 -13.04 -34.97 -1.57
N ILE A 201 -12.32 -33.87 -1.73
CA ILE A 201 -12.01 -32.91 -0.68
C ILE A 201 -13.03 -31.77 -0.82
N ASP A 202 -13.61 -31.33 0.29
CA ASP A 202 -14.49 -30.16 0.38
C ASP A 202 -14.22 -29.50 1.73
N VAL A 203 -13.47 -28.40 1.72
CA VAL A 203 -12.94 -27.76 2.93
C VAL A 203 -13.17 -26.27 2.85
N ILE A 204 -13.53 -25.68 4.00
CA ILE A 204 -13.58 -24.23 4.15
C ILE A 204 -12.32 -23.76 4.88
N TYR A 205 -11.58 -22.85 4.25
CA TYR A 205 -10.43 -22.16 4.83
C TYR A 205 -10.81 -20.72 5.15
N GLN A 206 -10.19 -20.15 6.18
CA GLN A 206 -10.45 -18.78 6.59
C GLN A 206 -9.16 -18.09 6.98
N THR A 207 -9.01 -16.84 6.54
CA THR A 207 -7.89 -15.97 6.92
C THR A 207 -8.40 -14.73 7.64
N PRO A 208 -7.70 -14.27 8.70
CA PRO A 208 -8.14 -13.12 9.48
C PRO A 208 -7.96 -11.80 8.72
N TYR A 209 -8.64 -10.75 9.17
CA TYR A 209 -8.17 -9.38 8.89
C TYR A 209 -6.83 -9.15 9.58
N GLU A 210 -5.90 -8.49 8.92
CA GLU A 210 -4.58 -8.21 9.49
C GLU A 210 -4.18 -6.74 9.39
N SER A 211 -3.61 -6.23 10.48
CA SER A 211 -2.87 -4.99 10.48
C SER A 211 -1.48 -5.20 9.87
N HIS A 212 -0.93 -4.15 9.26
CA HIS A 212 0.46 -4.13 8.78
C HIS A 212 1.47 -4.07 9.91
N SER A 213 1.09 -3.49 11.05
CA SER A 213 1.86 -3.46 12.30
C SER A 213 3.35 -3.15 12.07
N SER A 214 3.66 -2.09 11.31
CA SER A 214 5.05 -1.70 11.08
C SER A 214 5.71 -1.27 12.38
N MET A 215 7.00 -1.57 12.57
CA MET A 215 7.73 -1.22 13.81
C MET A 215 7.68 0.29 14.07
N GLU A 216 7.84 1.10 13.03
CA GLU A 216 7.54 2.53 13.07
C GLU A 216 6.06 2.75 12.72
N PRO A 217 5.23 3.27 13.66
CA PRO A 217 3.83 3.62 13.38
C PRO A 217 3.71 4.67 12.27
N LEU A 218 2.51 4.82 11.72
CA LEU A 218 2.27 5.87 10.72
C LEU A 218 2.54 7.26 11.28
N ASN A 219 3.27 8.03 10.49
CA ASN A 219 3.60 9.40 10.78
C ASN A 219 3.90 10.11 9.46
N CYS A 220 3.70 11.42 9.45
CA CYS A 220 4.06 12.26 8.32
C CYS A 220 4.18 13.69 8.80
N ILE A 221 5.13 14.42 8.24
CA ILE A 221 5.21 15.87 8.37
C ILE A 221 4.64 16.48 7.11
N ALA A 222 3.78 17.48 7.26
CA ALA A 222 3.43 18.39 6.18
C ALA A 222 3.78 19.82 6.59
N ASN A 223 4.27 20.60 5.63
CA ASN A 223 4.51 22.03 5.76
C ASN A 223 3.83 22.75 4.59
N TRP A 224 2.60 23.22 4.84
CA TRP A 224 1.81 23.95 3.86
C TRP A 224 2.15 25.43 3.90
N THR A 225 2.55 26.00 2.75
CA THR A 225 2.92 27.42 2.59
C THR A 225 2.32 27.99 1.30
N GLY A 226 1.35 28.90 1.43
CA GLY A 226 0.63 29.43 0.27
C GLY A 226 -0.07 28.32 -0.53
N ASP A 227 0.32 28.15 -1.79
CA ASP A 227 -0.19 27.11 -2.68
C ASP A 227 0.78 25.93 -2.87
N LYS A 228 1.75 25.78 -1.96
CA LYS A 228 2.76 24.73 -1.96
C LYS A 228 2.70 23.91 -0.68
N VAL A 229 3.01 22.61 -0.79
CA VAL A 229 3.21 21.74 0.38
C VAL A 229 4.47 20.92 0.24
N GLU A 230 5.25 20.89 1.32
CA GLU A 230 6.34 19.93 1.49
C GLU A 230 5.89 18.82 2.45
N ILE A 231 6.06 17.58 2.01
CA ILE A 231 5.69 16.38 2.75
C ILE A 231 6.97 15.63 3.07
N TRP A 232 7.14 15.22 4.33
CA TRP A 232 8.28 14.39 4.78
C TRP A 232 7.77 13.16 5.51
N GLY A 233 8.24 11.97 5.13
CA GLY A 233 7.86 10.78 5.89
C GLY A 233 8.32 9.45 5.30
N PRO A 234 7.98 8.36 5.99
CA PRO A 234 8.32 7.01 5.58
C PRO A 234 7.33 6.58 4.50
N ILE A 235 7.66 6.84 3.24
CA ILE A 235 6.73 6.75 2.09
C ILE A 235 7.19 5.66 1.12
N GLN A 236 6.25 4.82 0.64
CA GLN A 236 6.51 3.79 -0.37
C GLN A 236 6.18 4.24 -1.80
N ALA A 237 5.19 5.12 -1.98
CA ALA A 237 4.67 5.54 -3.28
C ALA A 237 4.59 7.08 -3.34
N PRO A 238 5.73 7.78 -3.54
CA PRO A 238 5.78 9.24 -3.48
C PRO A 238 5.01 9.91 -4.63
N ASP A 239 5.01 9.29 -5.82
CA ASP A 239 4.26 9.72 -7.00
C ASP A 239 2.74 9.67 -6.76
N TRP A 240 2.24 8.59 -6.14
CA TRP A 240 0.83 8.46 -5.80
C TRP A 240 0.38 9.52 -4.79
N ILE A 241 1.25 9.85 -3.83
CA ILE A 241 0.98 10.92 -2.86
C ILE A 241 0.94 12.27 -3.56
N GLN A 242 1.89 12.56 -4.48
CA GLN A 242 1.86 13.80 -5.26
C GLN A 242 0.53 13.95 -6.01
N ASP A 243 0.12 12.91 -6.74
CA ASP A 243 -1.11 12.93 -7.52
C ASP A 243 -2.36 13.06 -6.63
N HIS A 244 -2.39 12.33 -5.52
CA HIS A 244 -3.50 12.37 -4.56
C HIS A 244 -3.67 13.75 -3.93
N ILE A 245 -2.58 14.32 -3.39
CA ILE A 245 -2.62 15.62 -2.72
C ILE A 245 -2.93 16.74 -3.72
N SER A 246 -2.34 16.70 -4.92
CA SER A 246 -2.65 17.65 -6.00
C SER A 246 -4.15 17.65 -6.33
N THR A 247 -4.71 16.46 -6.55
CA THR A 247 -6.13 16.30 -6.90
C THR A 247 -7.05 16.71 -5.76
N GLU A 248 -6.81 16.19 -4.56
CA GLU A 248 -7.69 16.33 -3.41
C GLU A 248 -7.64 17.75 -2.82
N MET A 249 -6.45 18.34 -2.76
CA MET A 249 -6.24 19.69 -2.22
C MET A 249 -6.31 20.78 -3.29
N LYS A 250 -6.54 20.40 -4.55
CA LYS A 250 -6.71 21.28 -5.72
C LYS A 250 -5.54 22.24 -5.94
N ILE A 251 -4.32 21.72 -5.88
CA ILE A 251 -3.09 22.47 -6.18
C ILE A 251 -2.32 21.81 -7.33
N PRO A 252 -1.50 22.56 -8.09
CA PRO A 252 -0.65 21.99 -9.13
C PRO A 252 0.25 20.88 -8.58
N ARG A 253 0.51 19.84 -9.38
CA ARG A 253 1.28 18.66 -8.97
C ARG A 253 2.72 19.03 -8.61
N GLU A 254 3.30 19.96 -9.36
CA GLU A 254 4.62 20.55 -9.15
C GLU A 254 4.74 21.35 -7.83
N ASN A 255 3.61 21.69 -7.20
CA ASN A 255 3.59 22.34 -5.89
C ASN A 255 3.52 21.34 -4.72
N VAL A 256 3.59 20.03 -5.01
CA VAL A 256 3.60 18.97 -3.99
C VAL A 256 4.99 18.31 -3.95
N ASP A 257 5.81 18.71 -3.00
CA ASP A 257 7.13 18.11 -2.79
C ASP A 257 7.02 16.93 -1.81
N VAL A 258 7.47 15.75 -2.23
CA VAL A 258 7.45 14.54 -1.39
C VAL A 258 8.88 14.08 -1.09
N ASN A 259 9.29 14.23 0.16
CA ASN A 259 10.62 13.92 0.65
C ASN A 259 10.59 12.64 1.49
N MET A 260 11.18 11.57 0.95
CA MET A 260 11.20 10.27 1.62
C MET A 260 12.28 10.21 2.71
N THR A 261 11.90 9.79 3.91
CA THR A 261 12.83 9.39 4.99
C THR A 261 13.16 7.90 4.89
N PHE A 262 14.01 7.38 5.80
CA PHE A 262 14.02 5.95 6.04
C PHE A 262 12.64 5.49 6.55
N LEU A 263 12.31 4.23 6.29
CA LEU A 263 11.00 3.63 6.57
C LEU A 263 11.16 2.42 7.50
N GLY A 264 10.52 2.46 8.67
CA GLY A 264 10.57 1.40 9.70
C GLY A 264 9.55 0.28 9.48
N GLY A 265 9.53 -0.28 8.27
CA GLY A 265 8.49 -1.22 7.81
C GLY A 265 7.26 -0.50 7.24
N GLY A 266 6.56 -1.16 6.33
CA GLY A 266 5.41 -0.58 5.61
C GLY A 266 4.43 -1.63 5.09
N PHE A 267 4.92 -2.74 4.51
CA PHE A 267 4.12 -3.90 4.12
C PHE A 267 2.91 -3.59 3.20
N GLY A 268 2.91 -2.44 2.53
CA GLY A 268 1.77 -1.95 1.73
C GLY A 268 1.05 -0.76 2.37
N ARG A 269 1.09 -0.61 3.70
CA ARG A 269 0.40 0.47 4.43
C ARG A 269 0.88 1.86 4.09
N LYS A 270 2.20 2.02 3.93
CA LYS A 270 2.88 3.29 3.67
C LYS A 270 2.95 3.66 2.17
N ALA A 271 2.24 2.90 1.33
CA ALA A 271 1.89 3.32 -0.03
C ALA A 271 0.53 4.05 -0.07
N PHE A 272 -0.31 3.86 0.95
CA PHE A 272 -1.63 4.48 1.02
C PHE A 272 -1.52 5.95 1.41
N THR A 273 -2.44 6.78 0.92
CA THR A 273 -2.27 8.25 0.93
C THR A 273 -3.01 8.95 2.06
N ASP A 274 -3.73 8.22 2.90
CA ASP A 274 -4.60 8.77 3.94
C ASP A 274 -3.83 9.59 4.98
N TYR A 275 -2.75 9.03 5.53
CA TYR A 275 -1.98 9.68 6.58
C TYR A 275 -1.21 10.91 6.07
N THR A 276 -0.77 10.93 4.80
CA THR A 276 -0.13 12.13 4.24
C THR A 276 -1.15 13.23 3.95
N HIS A 277 -2.34 12.86 3.46
CA HIS A 277 -3.46 13.79 3.30
C HIS A 277 -3.89 14.39 4.64
N GLU A 278 -4.01 13.58 5.68
CA GLU A 278 -4.33 14.03 7.02
C GLU A 278 -3.30 15.06 7.55
N ALA A 279 -2.00 14.82 7.34
CA ALA A 279 -0.96 15.79 7.69
C ALA A 279 -1.11 17.12 6.92
N CYS A 280 -1.37 17.05 5.60
CA CYS A 280 -1.57 18.22 4.76
C CYS A 280 -2.79 19.04 5.21
N VAL A 281 -3.91 18.39 5.54
CA VAL A 281 -5.12 19.05 6.04
C VAL A 281 -4.84 19.80 7.34
N VAL A 282 -4.16 19.15 8.30
CA VAL A 282 -3.82 19.79 9.59
C VAL A 282 -2.85 20.95 9.38
N SER A 283 -1.76 20.75 8.63
CA SER A 283 -0.76 21.79 8.38
C SER A 283 -1.36 23.02 7.67
N LYS A 284 -2.21 22.78 6.65
CA LYS A 284 -2.92 23.85 5.95
C LYS A 284 -3.85 24.64 6.88
N ALA A 285 -4.57 23.95 7.77
CA ALA A 285 -5.50 24.59 8.68
C ALA A 285 -4.81 25.50 9.72
N ILE A 286 -3.65 25.09 10.23
CA ILE A 286 -2.95 25.85 11.27
C ILE A 286 -1.84 26.78 10.76
N GLY A 287 -1.47 26.68 9.47
CA GLY A 287 -0.43 27.51 8.86
C GLY A 287 0.98 27.26 9.41
N ALA A 288 1.29 26.02 9.81
CA ALA A 288 2.60 25.65 10.36
C ALA A 288 3.00 24.22 9.96
N PRO A 289 4.31 23.86 10.05
CA PRO A 289 4.73 22.47 9.88
C PRO A 289 4.15 21.58 10.99
N VAL A 290 3.57 20.44 10.62
CA VAL A 290 2.94 19.50 11.57
C VAL A 290 3.43 18.10 11.32
N GLN A 291 3.98 17.44 12.35
CA GLN A 291 4.12 15.99 12.36
C GLN A 291 2.85 15.36 12.94
N ILE A 292 2.09 14.65 12.11
CA ILE A 292 1.06 13.75 12.64
C ILE A 292 1.72 12.47 13.13
N VAL A 293 1.20 11.90 14.20
CA VAL A 293 1.59 10.60 14.72
C VAL A 293 0.34 9.78 14.95
N TRP A 294 0.25 8.65 14.27
CA TRP A 294 -0.67 7.59 14.66
C TRP A 294 -0.02 6.83 15.80
N THR A 295 -0.68 6.80 16.95
CA THR A 295 -0.19 5.98 18.07
C THR A 295 -0.18 4.51 17.67
N ARG A 296 0.53 3.65 18.41
CA ARG A 296 0.55 2.21 18.10
C ARG A 296 -0.87 1.64 18.08
N GLU A 297 -1.69 2.09 19.01
CA GLU A 297 -3.09 1.71 19.12
C GLU A 297 -3.87 2.15 17.89
N ASP A 298 -3.66 3.37 17.38
CA ASP A 298 -4.30 3.83 16.14
C ASP A 298 -3.86 3.00 14.93
N ASP A 299 -2.56 2.78 14.76
CA ASP A 299 -1.96 2.00 13.67
C ASP A 299 -2.53 0.57 13.60
N MET A 300 -2.92 0.02 14.75
CA MET A 300 -3.52 -1.31 14.86
C MET A 300 -5.06 -1.30 14.72
N THR A 301 -5.75 -0.23 15.13
CA THR A 301 -7.22 -0.22 15.28
C THR A 301 -7.98 0.66 14.29
N GLN A 302 -7.28 1.52 13.54
CA GLN A 302 -7.92 2.48 12.63
C GLN A 302 -7.84 2.05 11.14
N GLY A 303 -7.19 0.92 10.85
CA GLY A 303 -7.02 0.39 9.50
C GLY A 303 -6.36 1.38 8.53
N PRO A 304 -6.56 1.19 7.21
CA PRO A 304 -7.16 0.00 6.57
C PRO A 304 -6.41 -1.32 6.84
N TYR A 305 -7.05 -2.46 6.53
CA TYR A 305 -6.55 -3.81 6.88
C TYR A 305 -6.36 -4.72 5.66
N ARG A 306 -5.49 -5.74 5.76
CA ARG A 306 -5.59 -6.90 4.86
C ARG A 306 -7.01 -7.46 4.99
N PRO A 307 -7.75 -7.70 3.90
CA PRO A 307 -9.09 -8.26 4.01
C PRO A 307 -9.02 -9.67 4.60
N GLY A 308 -9.94 -9.97 5.52
CA GLY A 308 -10.26 -11.34 5.87
C GLY A 308 -11.01 -12.00 4.71
N VAL A 309 -10.72 -13.27 4.45
CA VAL A 309 -11.31 -14.01 3.33
C VAL A 309 -11.63 -15.42 3.78
N SER A 310 -12.81 -15.91 3.40
CA SER A 310 -13.17 -17.32 3.51
C SER A 310 -13.19 -17.96 2.12
N TYR A 311 -12.70 -19.19 2.03
CA TYR A 311 -12.59 -19.96 0.82
C TYR A 311 -13.32 -21.27 0.99
N ARG A 312 -14.03 -21.75 -0.03
CA ARG A 312 -14.44 -23.14 -0.14
C ARG A 312 -13.66 -23.78 -1.27
N CYS A 313 -12.84 -24.77 -0.93
CA CYS A 313 -11.98 -25.51 -1.84
C CYS A 313 -12.53 -26.92 -1.99
N GLU A 314 -12.97 -27.26 -3.20
CA GLU A 314 -13.39 -28.61 -3.57
C GLU A 314 -12.37 -29.21 -4.53
N GLY A 315 -12.00 -30.48 -4.35
CA GLY A 315 -10.99 -31.10 -5.21
C GLY A 315 -11.12 -32.61 -5.32
N VAL A 316 -10.66 -33.14 -6.44
CA VAL A 316 -10.50 -34.58 -6.66
C VAL A 316 -9.04 -34.84 -7.03
N VAL A 317 -8.42 -35.75 -6.28
CA VAL A 317 -7.08 -36.24 -6.56
C VAL A 317 -7.19 -37.70 -6.93
N ASP A 318 -6.70 -38.03 -8.12
CA ASP A 318 -6.56 -39.39 -8.59
C ASP A 318 -5.08 -39.72 -8.72
N GLU A 319 -4.63 -40.74 -7.98
CA GLU A 319 -3.22 -41.06 -7.74
C GLU A 319 -2.37 -39.85 -7.30
N LYS A 320 -1.70 -39.18 -8.24
CA LYS A 320 -0.84 -38.00 -8.03
C LYS A 320 -1.27 -36.80 -8.89
N THR A 321 -2.47 -36.85 -9.45
CA THR A 321 -3.00 -35.84 -10.35
C THR A 321 -4.24 -35.19 -9.75
N ILE A 322 -4.28 -33.85 -9.75
CA ILE A 322 -5.49 -33.11 -9.42
C ILE A 322 -6.38 -33.13 -10.67
N THR A 323 -7.48 -33.89 -10.63
CA THR A 323 -8.38 -34.08 -11.79
C THR A 323 -9.50 -33.05 -11.82
N ALA A 324 -9.89 -32.52 -10.66
CA ALA A 324 -10.76 -31.35 -10.53
C ALA A 324 -10.34 -30.46 -9.37
N PHE A 325 -10.47 -29.14 -9.53
CA PHE A 325 -10.26 -28.15 -8.48
C PHE A 325 -11.25 -27.01 -8.62
N LYS A 326 -12.08 -26.78 -7.61
CA LYS A 326 -12.98 -25.63 -7.53
C LYS A 326 -12.66 -24.80 -6.30
N VAL A 327 -12.58 -23.49 -6.49
CA VAL A 327 -12.45 -22.53 -5.41
C VAL A 327 -13.51 -21.46 -5.57
N LYS A 328 -14.25 -21.23 -4.48
CA LYS A 328 -15.02 -20.00 -4.28
C LYS A 328 -14.35 -19.21 -3.17
N LEU A 329 -14.19 -17.90 -3.35
CA LEU A 329 -13.80 -17.01 -2.26
C LEU A 329 -14.92 -16.03 -1.94
N SER A 330 -15.09 -15.72 -0.66
CA SER A 330 -15.93 -14.62 -0.17
C SER A 330 -15.06 -13.75 0.72
N GLY A 331 -14.78 -12.53 0.25
CA GLY A 331 -13.86 -11.59 0.88
C GLY A 331 -13.90 -10.23 0.21
N GLN A 332 -13.46 -9.18 0.92
CA GLN A 332 -13.50 -7.83 0.36
C GLN A 332 -12.53 -7.65 -0.81
N ASN A 333 -13.03 -7.09 -1.90
CA ASN A 333 -12.20 -6.65 -3.02
C ASN A 333 -11.72 -5.20 -2.80
N ILE A 334 -10.42 -5.03 -2.60
CA ILE A 334 -9.76 -3.71 -2.48
C ILE A 334 -10.13 -2.77 -3.64
N ASN A 335 -10.27 -3.28 -4.87
CA ASN A 335 -10.59 -2.46 -6.04
C ASN A 335 -12.00 -1.88 -5.98
N HIS A 336 -12.97 -2.54 -5.33
CA HIS A 336 -14.32 -1.97 -5.17
C HIS A 336 -14.30 -0.69 -4.33
N TRP A 337 -13.42 -0.63 -3.32
CA TRP A 337 -13.23 0.57 -2.51
C TRP A 337 -12.60 1.71 -3.30
N MET A 338 -11.82 1.38 -4.32
CA MET A 338 -11.24 2.33 -5.28
C MET A 338 -12.17 2.63 -6.48
N GLY A 339 -13.38 2.06 -6.52
CA GLY A 339 -14.41 2.39 -7.51
C GLY A 339 -14.49 1.45 -8.70
N ALA A 340 -13.84 0.28 -8.64
CA ALA A 340 -14.01 -0.74 -9.66
C ALA A 340 -15.46 -1.28 -9.69
N PRO A 341 -15.97 -1.68 -10.88
CA PRO A 341 -17.27 -2.33 -11.01
C PRO A 341 -17.35 -3.62 -10.18
N LYS A 342 -18.53 -3.93 -9.65
CA LYS A 342 -18.78 -5.08 -8.76
C LYS A 342 -19.39 -6.29 -9.47
N ASP A 343 -19.67 -6.16 -10.76
CA ASP A 343 -20.23 -7.17 -11.65
C ASP A 343 -19.14 -8.01 -12.33
N LYS A 344 -17.87 -7.79 -11.98
CA LYS A 344 -16.71 -8.54 -12.45
C LYS A 344 -16.01 -9.20 -11.28
N ALA A 345 -15.43 -10.37 -11.53
CA ALA A 345 -14.61 -11.05 -10.55
C ALA A 345 -13.37 -10.20 -10.23
N ASN A 346 -12.95 -10.23 -8.97
CA ASN A 346 -11.69 -9.65 -8.54
C ASN A 346 -10.52 -10.28 -9.32
N ASP A 347 -9.73 -9.46 -10.03
CA ASP A 347 -8.58 -9.94 -10.81
C ASP A 347 -7.49 -10.61 -9.96
N SER A 348 -7.46 -10.33 -8.66
CA SER A 348 -6.53 -10.93 -7.71
C SER A 348 -6.98 -12.27 -7.14
N THR A 349 -8.16 -12.77 -7.52
CA THR A 349 -8.75 -14.05 -7.10
C THR A 349 -7.83 -15.26 -7.32
N ALA A 350 -6.93 -15.17 -8.29
CA ALA A 350 -5.99 -16.24 -8.64
C ALA A 350 -4.53 -15.93 -8.27
N GLU A 351 -4.25 -14.82 -7.58
CA GLU A 351 -2.89 -14.52 -7.13
C GLU A 351 -2.34 -15.67 -6.27
N GLY A 352 -1.06 -16.01 -6.45
CA GLY A 352 -0.42 -17.13 -5.75
C GLY A 352 -0.56 -18.47 -6.45
N LEU A 353 -1.56 -18.67 -7.31
CA LEU A 353 -1.67 -19.86 -8.15
C LEU A 353 -0.73 -19.76 -9.35
N LEU A 354 0.24 -20.68 -9.41
CA LEU A 354 1.25 -20.69 -10.46
C LEU A 354 0.71 -21.23 -11.80
N LEU A 355 1.25 -20.72 -12.91
CA LEU A 355 0.91 -21.15 -14.28
C LEU A 355 0.90 -22.68 -14.52
N PRO A 356 1.79 -23.50 -13.92
CA PRO A 356 1.74 -24.95 -14.07
C PRO A 356 0.44 -25.58 -13.56
N TYR A 357 -0.17 -25.07 -12.48
CA TYR A 357 -1.46 -25.59 -11.98
C TYR A 357 -2.56 -25.37 -13.03
N PHE A 358 -2.60 -24.17 -13.58
CA PHE A 358 -3.52 -23.79 -14.65
C PHE A 358 -3.37 -24.59 -15.94
N LYS A 359 -2.24 -25.25 -16.16
CA LYS A 359 -2.00 -26.07 -17.36
C LYS A 359 -2.22 -27.56 -17.11
N SER A 360 -2.06 -28.01 -15.86
CA SER A 360 -2.11 -29.42 -15.49
C SER A 360 -3.49 -29.87 -15.01
N ILE A 361 -4.25 -28.98 -14.38
CA ILE A 361 -5.59 -29.27 -13.88
C ILE A 361 -6.60 -29.06 -15.01
N LYS A 362 -7.17 -30.16 -15.52
CA LYS A 362 -8.08 -30.15 -16.67
C LYS A 362 -9.46 -29.59 -16.36
N ASN A 363 -9.91 -29.72 -15.12
CA ASN A 363 -11.21 -29.26 -14.67
C ASN A 363 -11.02 -28.28 -13.52
N ILE A 364 -11.08 -26.99 -13.81
CA ILE A 364 -10.83 -25.94 -12.82
C ILE A 364 -11.93 -24.89 -12.85
N SER A 365 -12.41 -24.49 -11.68
CA SER A 365 -13.29 -23.32 -11.53
C SER A 365 -12.81 -22.45 -10.39
N ILE A 366 -12.63 -21.15 -10.66
CA ILE A 366 -12.27 -20.16 -9.64
C ILE A 366 -13.30 -19.04 -9.74
N ARG A 367 -13.98 -18.78 -8.63
CA ARG A 367 -15.09 -17.83 -8.57
C ARG A 367 -14.95 -16.87 -7.41
N ASP A 368 -15.21 -15.61 -7.70
CA ASP A 368 -15.27 -14.53 -6.72
C ASP A 368 -16.71 -14.32 -6.26
N ILE A 369 -16.94 -14.27 -4.96
CA ILE A 369 -18.21 -13.84 -4.39
C ILE A 369 -18.00 -12.44 -3.84
N PRO A 370 -18.53 -11.40 -4.53
CA PRO A 370 -18.43 -10.04 -4.05
C PRO A 370 -18.93 -9.90 -2.61
N PHE A 371 -18.05 -9.43 -1.74
CA PHE A 371 -18.32 -9.24 -0.33
C PHE A 371 -17.90 -7.84 0.09
N GLU A 372 -18.73 -7.18 0.89
CA GLU A 372 -18.51 -5.81 1.34
C GLU A 372 -18.77 -5.70 2.83
N THR A 373 -17.93 -4.93 3.50
CA THR A 373 -18.15 -4.51 4.88
C THR A 373 -17.89 -3.00 4.99
N PRO A 374 -18.24 -2.37 6.10
CA PRO A 374 -17.82 -1.01 6.44
C PRO A 374 -16.32 -0.84 6.73
N ILE A 375 -15.56 -1.93 6.87
CA ILE A 375 -14.14 -1.91 7.22
C ILE A 375 -13.32 -1.67 5.93
N PRO A 376 -12.47 -0.63 5.87
CA PRO A 376 -11.65 -0.36 4.70
C PRO A 376 -10.55 -1.43 4.54
N PRO A 377 -10.49 -2.12 3.38
CA PRO A 377 -9.42 -3.07 3.06
C PRO A 377 -8.22 -2.35 2.41
N LEU A 378 -7.04 -2.93 2.47
CA LEU A 378 -5.83 -2.43 1.81
C LEU A 378 -4.84 -3.56 1.55
N TRP A 379 -3.97 -3.34 0.55
CA TRP A 379 -2.88 -4.26 0.25
C TRP A 379 -2.00 -4.47 1.47
N TRP A 380 -1.75 -5.74 1.79
CA TRP A 380 -0.74 -6.18 2.73
C TRP A 380 0.31 -6.98 1.96
N ARG A 381 1.49 -7.27 2.53
CA ARG A 381 2.58 -7.90 1.78
C ARG A 381 2.13 -9.22 1.15
N SER A 382 2.35 -9.38 -0.16
CA SER A 382 1.82 -10.51 -0.95
C SER A 382 0.31 -10.49 -1.20
N VAL A 383 -0.32 -9.32 -1.04
CA VAL A 383 -1.73 -8.99 -1.37
C VAL A 383 -2.68 -10.17 -1.19
N TYR A 384 -3.28 -10.71 -2.24
CA TYR A 384 -4.17 -11.87 -2.13
C TYR A 384 -3.42 -13.19 -2.26
N ALA A 385 -2.22 -13.24 -2.84
CA ALA A 385 -1.39 -14.44 -2.81
C ALA A 385 -1.14 -14.97 -1.38
N SER A 386 -1.12 -14.09 -0.37
CA SER A 386 -0.99 -14.46 1.04
C SER A 386 -2.19 -15.23 1.61
N THR A 387 -3.38 -15.03 1.04
CA THR A 387 -4.64 -15.66 1.49
C THR A 387 -5.06 -16.79 0.55
N ASN A 388 -4.97 -16.55 -0.76
CA ASN A 388 -5.28 -17.53 -1.79
C ASN A 388 -4.32 -18.72 -1.76
N GLY A 389 -3.03 -18.50 -1.48
CA GLY A 389 -2.05 -19.59 -1.41
C GLY A 389 -2.12 -20.41 -0.13
N PHE A 390 -2.82 -19.92 0.90
CA PHE A 390 -3.10 -20.66 2.13
C PHE A 390 -4.26 -21.65 1.94
N ALA A 391 -5.29 -21.24 1.22
CA ALA A 391 -6.45 -22.05 0.84
C ALA A 391 -6.11 -23.03 -0.29
#